data_AF-A0A835EUY6-F1
#
_entry.id   AF-A0A835EUY6-F1
#
_cell.length_a   1.000
_cell.length_b   1.000
_cell.length_c   1.000
_cell.angle_alpha   90.00
_cell.angle_beta   90.00
_cell.angle_gamma   90.00
#
_symmetry.space_group_name_H-M   'P 1'
#
loop_
_entity.id
_entity.type
_entity.pdbx_description
1 polymer ?
#
loop_
_entity_poly.entity_id
_entity_poly.type
_entity_poly.pdbx_seq_one_letter_code
_entity_poly.pdbx_strand_id
1 'polypeptide(L)'
;MTQNQEADLEVLVQPDPTPASIGKGPSKRGTNYSHDEDIQLCKSWLNISSDPVTGTDQFGKTYWERIAQDFHQNVYSERKTTSLEHRCGVILRDTMKFHGYFEEVQRRRPSGVPEQEHLIEAQARYAKKSEGKSFPFIHCWLVVRHSEKFEALEMNKRPGKSRGSNGSQQQDGG
;
A
#
# COMPACT_ATOMS: atom_id res chain seq x y z
N MET A 1 46.90 -2.72 -69.90
CA MET A 1 47.96 -2.73 -68.88
C MET A 1 47.61 -3.84 -67.91
N THR A 2 48.41 -4.90 -67.95
CA THR A 2 48.83 -5.79 -66.82
C THR A 2 48.15 -5.51 -65.47
N GLN A 3 47.63 -6.48 -64.71
CA GLN A 3 48.13 -7.84 -64.45
C GLN A 3 47.06 -8.65 -63.68
N ASN A 4 46.95 -9.93 -64.01
CA ASN A 4 46.44 -10.99 -63.12
C ASN A 4 47.55 -11.46 -62.16
N GLN A 5 47.21 -12.39 -61.25
CA GLN A 5 48.04 -13.27 -60.38
C GLN A 5 48.23 -12.71 -58.95
N GLU A 6 48.03 -13.41 -57.82
CA GLU A 6 47.99 -14.84 -57.39
C GLU A 6 47.01 -14.95 -56.18
N ALA A 7 45.99 -15.82 -56.15
CA ALA A 7 45.95 -17.14 -55.51
C ALA A 7 46.95 -17.38 -54.36
N ASP A 8 46.48 -17.64 -53.13
CA ASP A 8 46.74 -18.92 -52.43
C ASP A 8 45.96 -19.10 -51.10
N LEU A 9 45.63 -20.37 -50.82
CA LEU A 9 45.36 -21.03 -49.52
C LEU A 9 43.96 -20.98 -48.86
N GLU A 10 43.10 -21.86 -49.38
CA GLU A 10 42.55 -23.07 -48.72
C GLU A 10 42.24 -23.05 -47.20
N VAL A 11 40.96 -23.12 -46.76
CA VAL A 11 40.12 -24.33 -46.55
C VAL A 11 40.12 -24.81 -45.08
N LEU A 12 38.91 -25.14 -44.60
CA LEU A 12 38.54 -26.06 -43.49
C LEU A 12 37.92 -25.50 -42.20
N VAL A 13 36.67 -25.94 -42.01
CA VAL A 13 36.00 -26.39 -40.78
C VAL A 13 34.87 -25.48 -40.27
N GLN A 14 33.65 -25.84 -40.66
CA GLN A 14 32.52 -25.84 -39.73
C GLN A 14 32.50 -27.17 -38.96
N PRO A 15 31.99 -27.17 -37.71
CA PRO A 15 30.75 -27.90 -37.48
C PRO A 15 29.72 -27.16 -36.60
N ASP A 16 28.44 -27.37 -36.94
CA ASP A 16 27.19 -27.11 -36.19
C ASP A 16 27.06 -28.00 -34.92
N PRO A 17 26.01 -27.98 -34.08
CA PRO A 17 25.15 -26.91 -33.53
C PRO A 17 25.30 -26.81 -31.99
N THR A 18 25.12 -25.64 -31.37
CA THR A 18 24.93 -25.52 -29.91
C THR A 18 23.46 -25.24 -29.61
N PRO A 19 22.80 -25.96 -28.67
CA PRO A 19 21.36 -25.83 -28.45
C PRO A 19 21.03 -24.45 -27.89
N ALA A 20 20.17 -23.72 -28.61
CA ALA A 20 19.59 -22.47 -28.14
C ALA A 20 18.84 -22.72 -26.83
N SER A 21 19.38 -22.20 -25.72
CA SER A 21 18.63 -22.03 -24.49
C SER A 21 17.43 -21.15 -24.80
N ILE A 22 16.22 -21.70 -24.65
CA ILE A 22 14.96 -20.96 -24.69
C ILE A 22 14.99 -20.01 -23.49
N GLY A 23 15.59 -18.84 -23.70
CA GLY A 23 15.52 -17.73 -22.78
C GLY A 23 14.06 -17.32 -22.66
N LYS A 24 13.42 -17.65 -21.54
CA LYS A 24 12.19 -16.98 -21.12
C LYS A 24 12.51 -15.49 -21.10
N GLY A 25 11.93 -14.75 -22.04
CA GLY A 25 12.04 -13.31 -22.09
C GLY A 25 11.62 -12.67 -20.75
N PRO A 26 12.11 -11.47 -20.45
CA PRO A 26 11.84 -10.82 -19.17
C PRO A 26 10.33 -10.73 -18.96
N SER A 27 9.86 -11.32 -17.86
CA SER A 27 8.47 -11.15 -17.40
C SER A 27 8.16 -9.66 -17.37
N LYS A 28 7.16 -9.23 -18.15
CA LYS A 28 6.67 -7.85 -18.10
C LYS A 28 6.15 -7.60 -16.69
N ARG A 29 6.96 -6.94 -15.85
CA ARG A 29 6.50 -6.41 -14.57
C ARG A 29 5.30 -5.52 -14.85
N GLY A 30 4.22 -5.69 -14.08
CA GLY A 30 3.05 -4.80 -14.16
C GLY A 30 3.46 -3.35 -13.92
N THR A 31 2.70 -2.41 -14.48
CA THR A 31 2.90 -0.97 -14.27
C THR A 31 2.80 -0.62 -12.79
N ASN A 32 3.46 0.45 -12.33
CA ASN A 32 3.28 0.92 -10.96
C ASN A 32 1.87 1.50 -10.77
N TYR A 33 1.37 1.47 -9.53
CA TYR A 33 0.12 2.13 -9.16
C TYR A 33 0.27 3.64 -9.28
N SER A 34 -0.74 4.29 -9.88
CA SER A 34 -0.82 5.75 -9.90
C SER A 34 -1.37 6.30 -8.58
N HIS A 35 -1.24 7.61 -8.42
CA HIS A 35 -1.80 8.32 -7.28
C HIS A 35 -3.34 8.21 -7.24
N ASP A 36 -3.99 8.35 -8.40
CA ASP A 36 -5.44 8.25 -8.53
C ASP A 36 -5.94 6.83 -8.27
N GLU A 37 -5.19 5.80 -8.71
CA GLU A 37 -5.49 4.41 -8.37
C GLU A 37 -5.42 4.20 -6.85
N ASP A 38 -4.39 4.71 -6.18
CA ASP A 38 -4.27 4.60 -4.73
C ASP A 38 -5.42 5.32 -3.98
N ILE A 39 -5.80 6.53 -4.42
CA ILE A 39 -6.95 7.28 -3.86
C ILE A 39 -8.24 6.47 -4.03
N GLN A 40 -8.51 6.00 -5.24
CA GLN A 40 -9.74 5.28 -5.52
C GLN A 40 -9.79 3.95 -4.76
N LEU A 41 -8.66 3.26 -4.62
CA LEU A 41 -8.59 2.04 -3.81
C LEU A 41 -8.94 2.31 -2.34
N CYS A 42 -8.45 3.41 -1.77
CA CYS A 42 -8.81 3.81 -0.40
C CYS A 42 -10.31 4.10 -0.26
N LYS A 43 -10.90 4.83 -1.21
CA LYS A 43 -12.34 5.12 -1.23
C LYS A 43 -13.18 3.85 -1.32
N SER A 44 -12.81 2.95 -2.23
CA SER A 44 -13.51 1.68 -2.46
C SER A 44 -13.45 0.79 -1.21
N TRP A 45 -12.28 0.72 -0.55
CA TRP A 45 -12.12 0.01 0.72
C TRP A 45 -13.00 0.60 1.82
N LEU A 46 -13.05 1.93 1.97
CA LEU A 46 -13.91 2.60 2.96
C LEU A 46 -15.40 2.34 2.70
N ASN A 47 -15.84 2.41 1.45
CA ASN A 47 -17.22 2.20 1.06
C ASN A 47 -17.69 0.79 1.45
N ILE A 48 -16.95 -0.24 1.04
CA ILE A 48 -17.33 -1.64 1.27
C ILE A 48 -17.10 -2.08 2.72
N SER A 49 -16.05 -1.58 3.38
CA SER A 49 -15.77 -1.93 4.78
C SER A 49 -16.82 -1.38 5.75
N SER A 50 -17.52 -0.31 5.38
CA SER A 50 -18.57 0.33 6.19
C SER A 50 -19.96 -0.26 5.94
N ASP A 51 -20.13 -1.10 4.92
CA ASP A 51 -21.41 -1.71 4.59
C ASP A 51 -21.80 -2.79 5.64
N PRO A 52 -22.97 -2.65 6.31
CA PRO A 52 -23.43 -3.62 7.31
C PRO A 52 -23.65 -5.03 6.74
N VAL A 53 -23.92 -5.16 5.43
CA VAL A 53 -24.07 -6.47 4.75
C VAL A 53 -22.77 -7.27 4.80
N THR A 54 -21.62 -6.59 4.86
CA THR A 54 -20.29 -7.21 4.96
C THR A 54 -20.06 -7.95 6.30
N GLY A 55 -20.89 -7.69 7.32
CA GLY A 55 -20.83 -8.43 8.59
C GLY A 55 -21.41 -9.84 8.52
N THR A 56 -22.24 -10.15 7.51
CA THR A 56 -22.95 -11.43 7.38
C THR A 56 -22.34 -12.34 6.30
N ASP A 57 -21.66 -11.76 5.31
CA ASP A 57 -21.10 -12.50 4.18
C ASP A 57 -19.64 -12.90 4.45
N GLN A 58 -19.47 -14.07 5.07
CA GLN A 58 -18.15 -14.68 5.25
C GLN A 58 -17.61 -15.11 3.89
N PHE A 59 -16.47 -14.54 3.49
CA PHE A 59 -15.25 -15.17 2.98
C PHE A 59 -14.40 -14.04 2.40
N GLY A 60 -13.14 -13.86 2.83
CA GLY A 60 -12.28 -12.74 2.39
C GLY A 60 -12.18 -12.57 0.86
N LYS A 61 -12.46 -13.64 0.10
CA LYS A 61 -12.57 -13.61 -1.36
C LYS A 61 -13.75 -12.77 -1.87
N THR A 62 -14.95 -12.92 -1.33
CA THR A 62 -16.13 -12.11 -1.73
C THR A 62 -15.95 -10.65 -1.34
N TYR A 63 -15.34 -10.40 -0.18
CA TYR A 63 -15.03 -9.04 0.28
C TYR A 63 -14.15 -8.27 -0.72
N TRP A 64 -13.02 -8.85 -1.14
CA TRP A 64 -12.13 -8.20 -2.09
C TRP A 64 -12.69 -8.14 -3.50
N GLU A 65 -13.53 -9.10 -3.91
CA GLU A 65 -14.26 -9.02 -5.17
C GLU A 65 -15.17 -7.80 -5.22
N ARG A 66 -15.89 -7.50 -4.13
CA ARG A 66 -16.73 -6.30 -4.01
C ARG A 66 -15.92 -5.00 -4.07
N ILE A 67 -14.78 -4.94 -3.38
CA ILE A 67 -13.87 -3.79 -3.45
C ILE A 67 -13.32 -3.61 -4.87
N ALA A 68 -12.90 -4.69 -5.52
CA ALA A 68 -12.38 -4.64 -6.88
C ALA A 68 -13.45 -4.21 -7.89
N GLN A 69 -14.71 -4.62 -7.68
CA GLN A 69 -15.83 -4.18 -8.49
C GLN A 69 -16.08 -2.67 -8.34
N ASP A 70 -16.20 -2.18 -7.11
CA ASP A 70 -16.37 -0.73 -6.84
C ASP A 70 -15.20 0.09 -7.42
N PHE A 71 -13.97 -0.41 -7.25
CA PHE A 71 -12.78 0.22 -7.81
C PHE A 71 -12.85 0.36 -9.34
N HIS A 72 -13.13 -0.73 -10.08
CA HIS A 72 -13.19 -0.69 -11.54
C HIS A 72 -14.40 0.06 -12.10
N GLN A 73 -15.45 0.27 -11.32
CA GLN A 73 -16.57 1.14 -11.69
C GLN A 73 -16.19 2.62 -11.65
N ASN A 74 -15.20 2.99 -10.83
CA ASN A 74 -14.82 4.38 -10.58
C ASN A 74 -13.48 4.79 -11.20
N VAL A 75 -12.64 3.83 -11.63
CA VAL A 75 -11.40 4.10 -12.37
C VAL A 75 -11.11 3.02 -13.41
N TYR A 76 -10.65 3.43 -14.59
CA TYR A 76 -10.18 2.49 -15.60
C TYR A 76 -8.84 1.89 -15.17
N SER A 77 -8.83 0.57 -14.94
CA SER A 77 -7.65 -0.17 -14.53
C SER A 77 -7.76 -1.64 -14.91
N GLU A 78 -6.62 -2.29 -15.16
CA GLU A 78 -6.51 -3.73 -15.40
C GLU A 78 -5.98 -4.51 -14.16
N ARG A 79 -5.97 -3.87 -12.98
CA ARG A 79 -5.47 -4.48 -11.74
C ARG A 79 -6.31 -5.68 -11.35
N LYS A 80 -5.64 -6.79 -11.05
CA LYS A 80 -6.29 -7.97 -10.48
C LYS A 80 -6.67 -7.71 -9.03
N THR A 81 -7.76 -8.33 -8.57
CA THR A 81 -8.22 -8.28 -7.16
C THR A 81 -7.10 -8.56 -6.16
N THR A 82 -6.26 -9.57 -6.41
CA THR A 82 -5.11 -9.91 -5.54
C THR A 82 -4.04 -8.81 -5.48
N SER A 83 -3.88 -8.05 -6.57
CA SER A 83 -2.98 -6.90 -6.61
C SER A 83 -3.53 -5.75 -5.78
N LEU A 84 -4.84 -5.49 -5.88
CA LEU A 84 -5.54 -4.47 -5.11
C LEU A 84 -5.50 -4.79 -3.61
N GLU A 85 -5.74 -6.04 -3.23
CA GLU A 85 -5.63 -6.51 -1.85
C GLU A 85 -4.23 -6.25 -1.28
N HIS A 86 -3.20 -6.69 -1.99
CA HIS A 86 -1.82 -6.47 -1.56
C HIS A 86 -1.48 -4.98 -1.45
N ARG A 87 -1.84 -4.18 -2.46
CA ARG A 87 -1.57 -2.74 -2.50
C ARG A 87 -2.27 -2.02 -1.35
N CYS A 88 -3.55 -2.30 -1.12
CA CYS A 88 -4.32 -1.73 -0.03
C CYS A 88 -3.71 -2.10 1.33
N GLY A 89 -3.28 -3.35 1.53
CA GLY A 89 -2.59 -3.77 2.75
C GLY A 89 -1.27 -3.05 3.01
N VAL A 90 -0.51 -2.71 1.96
CA VAL A 90 0.70 -1.87 2.07
C VAL A 90 0.32 -0.44 2.45
N ILE A 91 -0.65 0.16 1.75
CA ILE A 91 -1.12 1.52 2.03
C ILE A 91 -1.59 1.64 3.48
N LEU A 92 -2.49 0.76 3.94
CA LEU A 92 -3.04 0.82 5.29
C LEU A 92 -1.93 0.67 6.35
N ARG A 93 -0.98 -0.24 6.15
CA ARG A 93 0.14 -0.43 7.08
C ARG A 93 1.00 0.83 7.21
N ASP A 94 1.36 1.42 6.08
CA ASP A 94 2.29 2.56 6.08
C ASP A 94 1.58 3.85 6.50
N THR A 95 0.29 4.02 6.15
CA THR A 95 -0.55 5.13 6.63
C THR A 95 -0.75 5.08 8.14
N MET A 96 -0.99 3.90 8.73
CA MET A 96 -1.04 3.72 10.20
C MET A 96 0.30 4.12 10.85
N LYS A 97 1.42 3.66 10.29
CA LYS A 97 2.76 4.02 10.77
C LYS A 97 2.99 5.54 10.73
N PHE A 98 2.58 6.19 9.63
CA PHE A 98 2.65 7.64 9.50
C PHE A 98 1.74 8.35 10.50
N HIS A 99 0.51 7.86 10.67
CA HIS A 99 -0.47 8.41 11.60
C HIS A 99 0.07 8.46 13.04
N GLY A 100 0.79 7.43 13.49
CA GLY A 100 1.45 7.45 14.80
C GLY A 100 2.47 8.59 14.99
N TYR A 101 3.22 8.97 13.94
CA TYR A 101 4.09 10.16 14.02
C TYR A 101 3.27 11.45 14.10
N PHE A 102 2.18 11.53 13.34
CA PHE A 102 1.29 12.68 13.35
C PHE A 102 0.60 12.87 14.72
N GLU A 103 0.08 11.80 15.33
CA GLU A 103 -0.44 11.84 16.71
C GLU A 103 0.62 12.30 17.72
N GLU A 104 1.86 11.82 17.58
CA GLU A 104 2.95 12.21 18.47
C GLU A 104 3.26 13.72 18.38
N VAL A 105 3.18 14.28 17.17
CA VAL A 105 3.36 15.72 16.92
C VAL A 105 2.20 16.51 17.53
N GLN A 106 0.96 16.11 17.25
CA GLN A 106 -0.23 16.77 17.80
C GLN A 106 -0.21 16.78 19.33
N ARG A 107 0.15 15.66 19.98
CA ARG A 107 0.23 15.58 21.44
C ARG A 107 1.30 16.49 22.04
N ARG A 108 2.40 16.74 21.32
CA ARG A 108 3.48 17.64 21.78
C ARG A 108 3.12 19.12 21.59
N ARG A 109 2.21 19.46 20.67
CA ARG A 109 1.84 20.84 20.33
C ARG A 109 0.33 21.00 20.13
N PRO A 110 -0.48 20.90 21.21
CA PRO A 110 -1.93 20.85 21.07
C PRO A 110 -2.62 22.18 20.73
N SER A 111 -1.97 23.36 20.82
CA SER A 111 -2.66 24.66 20.66
C SER A 111 -2.00 25.62 19.66
N GLY A 112 -2.81 26.14 18.73
CA GLY A 112 -2.49 27.31 17.89
C GLY A 112 -1.62 27.06 16.66
N VAL A 113 -1.16 25.83 16.45
CA VAL A 113 -0.35 25.45 15.30
C VAL A 113 -1.25 24.91 14.18
N PRO A 114 -1.14 25.43 12.94
CA PRO A 114 -1.89 24.91 11.80
C PRO A 114 -1.62 23.42 11.59
N GLU A 115 -2.65 22.68 11.20
CA GLU A 115 -2.52 21.24 10.91
C GLU A 115 -1.44 20.93 9.85
N GLN A 116 -1.27 21.84 8.88
CA GLN A 116 -0.22 21.73 7.87
C GLN A 116 1.19 21.69 8.48
N GLU A 117 1.43 22.43 9.56
CA GLU A 117 2.72 22.37 10.25
C GLU A 117 2.90 21.04 10.99
N HIS A 118 1.83 20.48 11.55
CA HIS A 118 1.87 19.12 12.11
C HIS A 118 2.21 18.09 11.04
N LEU A 119 1.68 18.23 9.82
CA LEU A 119 2.00 17.36 8.69
C LEU A 119 3.46 17.45 8.26
N ILE A 120 4.00 18.66 8.16
CA ILE A 120 5.41 18.90 7.79
C ILE A 120 6.34 18.26 8.83
N GLU A 121 6.08 18.46 10.12
CA GLU A 121 6.89 17.87 11.19
C GLU A 121 6.74 16.34 11.24
N ALA A 122 5.53 15.80 11.03
CA ALA A 122 5.31 14.35 10.95
C ALA A 122 6.08 13.72 9.79
N GLN A 123 6.10 14.37 8.62
CA GLN A 123 6.92 13.97 7.48
C GLN A 123 8.42 13.99 7.81
N ALA A 124 8.90 15.06 8.46
CA ALA A 124 10.30 15.15 8.87
C ALA A 124 10.69 14.02 9.84
N ARG A 125 9.80 13.66 10.78
CA ARG A 125 9.99 12.54 11.70
C ARG A 125 10.00 11.19 11.00
N TYR A 126 9.08 10.98 10.06
CA TYR A 126 9.04 9.77 9.24
C TYR A 126 10.34 9.61 8.44
N ALA A 127 10.79 10.67 7.77
CA ALA A 127 12.00 10.66 6.95
C ALA A 127 13.26 10.34 7.76
N LYS A 128 13.41 10.89 8.97
CA LYS A 128 14.51 10.56 9.90
C LYS A 128 14.59 9.06 10.22
N LYS A 129 13.45 8.36 10.20
CA LYS A 129 13.36 6.91 10.47
C LYS A 129 13.33 6.05 9.19
N SER A 130 13.35 6.68 8.02
CA SER A 130 13.20 6.04 6.72
C SER A 130 14.31 6.44 5.74
N GLU A 131 15.54 6.61 6.24
CA GLU A 131 16.73 6.94 5.42
C GLU A 131 16.55 8.24 4.60
N GLY A 132 15.82 9.22 5.14
CA GLY A 132 15.54 10.49 4.45
C GLY A 132 14.38 10.43 3.46
N LYS A 133 13.71 9.28 3.26
CA LYS A 133 12.59 9.15 2.33
C LYS A 133 11.31 9.74 2.93
N SER A 134 10.64 10.61 2.16
CA SER A 134 9.30 11.09 2.51
C SER A 134 8.28 9.96 2.50
N PHE A 135 7.25 10.07 3.34
CA PHE A 135 6.15 9.14 3.32
C PHE A 135 5.38 9.25 1.99
N PRO A 136 5.27 8.15 1.21
CA PRO A 136 4.77 8.21 -0.17
C PRO A 136 3.23 8.22 -0.28
N PHE A 137 2.49 7.92 0.79
CA PHE A 137 1.02 7.73 0.75
C PHE A 137 0.25 8.83 1.52
N ILE A 138 0.71 10.08 1.46
CA ILE A 138 0.00 11.21 2.12
C ILE A 138 -1.43 11.33 1.60
N HIS A 139 -1.64 11.19 0.30
CA HIS A 139 -2.95 11.22 -0.33
C HIS A 139 -3.89 10.15 0.22
N CYS A 140 -3.40 8.93 0.36
CA CYS A 140 -4.18 7.85 0.96
C CYS A 140 -4.51 8.16 2.42
N TRP A 141 -3.51 8.63 3.18
CA TRP A 141 -3.69 8.97 4.59
C TRP A 141 -4.76 10.04 4.78
N LEU A 142 -4.76 11.10 3.96
CA LEU A 142 -5.79 12.15 3.99
C LEU A 142 -7.20 11.61 3.74
N VAL A 143 -7.33 10.56 2.92
CA VAL A 143 -8.63 9.89 2.65
C VAL A 143 -9.09 9.05 3.84
N VAL A 144 -8.20 8.25 4.44
CA VAL A 144 -8.62 7.23 5.42
C VAL A 144 -8.63 7.70 6.87
N ARG A 145 -7.82 8.70 7.24
CA ARG A 145 -7.49 9.06 8.64
C ARG A 145 -8.66 9.46 9.54
N HIS A 146 -9.80 9.87 8.99
CA HIS A 146 -10.97 10.31 9.76
C HIS A 146 -12.10 9.28 9.74
N SER A 147 -11.87 8.10 9.15
CA SER A 147 -12.86 7.04 9.13
C SER A 147 -12.83 6.22 10.42
N GLU A 148 -13.99 5.80 10.91
CA GLU A 148 -14.12 4.92 12.08
C GLU A 148 -13.36 3.60 11.88
N LYS A 149 -13.31 3.11 10.64
CA LYS A 149 -12.58 1.89 10.28
C LYS A 149 -11.08 2.04 10.49
N PHE A 150 -10.50 3.17 10.09
CA PHE A 150 -9.08 3.44 10.28
C PHE A 150 -8.74 3.59 11.76
N GLU A 151 -9.57 4.30 12.53
CA GLU A 151 -9.43 4.42 13.99
C GLU A 151 -9.53 3.06 14.70
N ALA A 152 -10.45 2.18 14.27
CA ALA A 152 -10.58 0.84 14.82
C ALA A 152 -9.33 -0.03 14.56
N LEU A 153 -8.67 0.13 13.41
CA LEU A 153 -7.40 -0.56 13.12
C LEU A 153 -6.28 -0.11 14.06
N GLU A 154 -6.25 1.18 14.43
CA GLU A 154 -5.30 1.74 15.40
C GLU A 154 -5.55 1.18 16.81
N MET A 155 -6.82 1.14 17.24
CA MET A 155 -7.20 0.62 18.57
C MET A 155 -6.81 -0.85 18.76
N ASN A 156 -6.95 -1.67 17.71
CA ASN A 156 -6.61 -3.10 17.76
C ASN A 156 -5.11 -3.39 17.85
N LYS A 157 -4.23 -2.40 17.62
CA LYS A 157 -2.77 -2.54 17.77
C LYS A 157 -2.24 -2.09 19.12
N ARG A 158 -2.99 -1.29 19.89
CA ARG A 158 -2.56 -0.86 21.22
C ARG A 158 -2.67 -2.08 22.16
N PRO A 159 -1.58 -2.56 22.79
CA PRO A 159 -1.69 -3.61 23.80
C PRO A 159 -2.67 -3.13 24.86
N GLY A 160 -3.71 -3.94 25.09
CA GLY A 160 -4.94 -3.53 25.76
C GLY A 160 -4.69 -2.68 27.00
N LYS A 161 -5.03 -1.40 26.93
CA LYS A 161 -5.30 -0.63 28.14
C LYS A 161 -6.66 -1.11 28.62
N SER A 162 -6.67 -2.09 29.51
CA SER A 162 -7.86 -2.45 30.26
C SER A 162 -8.40 -1.16 30.89
N ARG A 163 -9.49 -0.64 30.33
CA ARG A 163 -10.37 0.28 31.04
C ARG A 163 -11.02 -0.55 32.13
N GLY A 164 -10.37 -0.61 33.30
CA GLY A 164 -11.06 -0.93 34.54
C GLY A 164 -12.08 0.18 34.80
N SER A 165 -13.29 0.01 34.27
CA SER A 165 -14.42 0.83 34.65
C SER A 165 -14.78 0.51 36.10
N ASN A 166 -14.85 1.57 36.92
CA ASN A 166 -15.48 1.54 38.23
C ASN A 166 -16.88 0.92 38.13
N GLY A 167 -17.12 -0.13 38.92
CA GLY A 167 -18.45 -0.56 39.33
C GLY A 167 -18.72 -0.06 40.74
N SER A 168 -19.63 0.88 40.86
CA SER A 168 -20.20 1.38 42.12
C SER A 168 -21.22 0.40 42.72
N GLN A 169 -21.43 0.52 44.04
CA GLN A 169 -22.50 0.02 44.94
C GLN A 169 -22.27 -1.29 45.71
N GLN A 170 -22.19 -1.18 47.04
CA GLN A 170 -23.29 -1.61 47.92
C GLN A 170 -23.16 -0.93 49.31
N GLN A 171 -24.26 -0.34 49.79
CA GLN A 171 -24.49 0.02 51.19
C GLN A 171 -25.03 -1.22 51.92
N ASP A 172 -24.54 -1.48 53.13
CA ASP A 172 -25.20 -2.16 54.28
C ASP A 172 -24.19 -2.00 55.44
N GLY A 173 -24.51 -1.46 56.61
CA GLY A 173 -25.61 -1.82 57.50
C GLY A 173 -25.01 -2.59 58.68
N GLY A 174 -24.68 -1.90 59.79
CA GLY A 174 -24.12 -2.48 61.02
C GLY A 174 -23.43 -1.47 61.91
#